data_AF-A0A249MZA9-F1
#
_entry.id   AF-A0A249MZA9-F1
#
_cell.length_a   1.000
_cell.length_b   1.000
_cell.length_c   1.000
_cell.angle_alpha   90.00
_cell.angle_beta   90.00
_cell.angle_gamma   90.00
#
_symmetry.space_group_name_H-M   'P 1'
#
loop_
_entity.id
_entity.type
_entity.pdbx_description
1 polymer ?
#
loop_
_entity_poly.entity_id
_entity_poly.type
_entity_poly.pdbx_seq_one_letter_code
_entity_poly.pdbx_strand_id
1 'polypeptide(L)' 'MEDLGADSLDVVELVMAIEEGFDVQIPDDDAEKIATVRDAVLYIEAAMV' A
#
# COMPACT_ATOMS: atom_id res chain seq x y z
N MET A 1 8.45 6.80 -14.20
CA MET A 1 7.33 6.31 -15.01
C MET A 1 6.66 5.26 -14.16
N GLU A 2 5.41 5.51 -13.79
CA GLU A 2 4.66 4.95 -12.64
C GLU A 2 5.05 3.51 -12.29
N ASP A 3 5.68 3.33 -11.14
CA ASP A 3 6.32 2.07 -10.71
C ASP A 3 5.31 0.92 -10.50
N LEU A 4 4.02 1.25 -10.34
CA LEU A 4 2.94 0.29 -10.22
C LEU A 4 2.08 0.14 -11.48
N GLY A 5 2.08 1.11 -12.41
CA GLY A 5 1.22 1.09 -13.62
C GLY A 5 -0.25 0.77 -13.33
N ALA A 6 -0.66 0.99 -12.09
CA ALA A 6 -1.88 0.50 -11.45
C ALA A 6 -2.94 1.58 -11.63
N ASP A 7 -4.06 1.23 -12.27
CA ASP A 7 -5.23 2.11 -12.25
C ASP A 7 -5.69 2.26 -10.79
N SER A 8 -6.46 3.29 -10.47
CA SER A 8 -6.82 3.59 -9.07
C SER A 8 -7.49 2.44 -8.31
N LEU A 9 -8.02 1.43 -9.02
CA LEU A 9 -8.55 0.18 -8.45
C LEU A 9 -7.46 -0.82 -8.04
N ASP A 10 -6.38 -0.93 -8.81
CA ASP A 10 -5.28 -1.87 -8.55
C ASP A 10 -4.53 -1.49 -7.24
N VAL A 11 -4.46 -0.19 -6.94
CA VAL A 11 -3.89 0.31 -5.67
C VAL A 11 -4.76 -0.10 -4.47
N VAL A 12 -6.08 -0.03 -4.61
CA VAL A 12 -7.03 -0.43 -3.55
C VAL A 12 -6.93 -1.93 -3.28
N GLU A 13 -6.86 -2.76 -4.33
CA GLU A 13 -6.68 -4.20 -4.16
C GLU A 13 -5.34 -4.55 -3.50
N LEU A 14 -4.26 -3.86 -3.87
CA LEU A 14 -2.94 -4.04 -3.25
C LEU A 14 -2.97 -3.72 -1.76
N VAL A 15 -3.58 -2.60 -1.38
CA VAL A 15 -3.68 -2.16 0.02
C VAL A 15 -4.49 -3.16 0.84
N MET A 16 -5.66 -3.60 0.35
CA MET A 16 -6.47 -4.62 1.05
C MET A 16 -5.72 -5.95 1.23
N ALA A 17 -4.95 -6.38 0.21
CA ALA A 17 -4.15 -7.60 0.30
C ALA A 17 -3.01 -7.48 1.32
N ILE A 18 -2.43 -6.29 1.46
CA ILE A 18 -1.41 -6.00 2.47
C ILE A 18 -2.03 -6.02 3.88
N GLU A 19 -3.18 -5.36 4.06
CA GLU A 19 -3.90 -5.33 5.33
C GLU A 19 -4.23 -6.74 5.83
N GLU A 20 -4.78 -7.59 4.97
CA GLU A 20 -5.12 -8.99 5.31
C GLU A 20 -3.87 -9.86 5.49
N GLY A 21 -2.84 -9.68 4.65
CA GLY A 21 -1.62 -10.49 4.67
C GLY A 21 -0.69 -10.22 5.86
N PHE A 22 -0.71 -9.00 6.39
CA PHE A 22 0.15 -8.56 7.49
C PHE A 22 -0.63 -8.22 8.77
N ASP A 23 -1.97 -8.34 8.77
CA ASP A 23 -2.86 -7.97 9.88
C ASP A 23 -2.65 -6.51 10.33
N VAL A 24 -2.49 -5.62 9.34
CA VAL A 24 -2.29 -4.17 9.52
C VAL A 24 -3.52 -3.40 9.05
N GLN A 25 -3.69 -2.16 9.51
CA GLN A 25 -4.66 -1.22 8.95
C GLN A 25 -3.94 -0.05 8.31
N ILE A 26 -4.28 0.23 7.06
CA ILE A 26 -3.75 1.33 6.27
C ILE A 26 -4.90 2.32 6.04
N PRO A 27 -4.84 3.53 6.62
CA PRO A 27 -5.84 4.56 6.35
C PRO A 27 -5.87 4.94 4.87
N ASP A 28 -7.05 5.22 4.32
CA ASP A 28 -7.21 5.66 2.93
C ASP A 28 -6.31 6.88 2.58
N ASP A 29 -6.22 7.85 3.50
CA ASP A 29 -5.36 9.03 3.35
C ASP A 29 -3.86 8.70 3.21
N ASP A 30 -3.41 7.55 3.74
CA ASP A 30 -2.05 7.07 3.62
C ASP A 30 -1.87 6.15 2.41
N ALA A 31 -2.89 5.34 2.09
CA ALA A 31 -2.96 4.56 0.86
C ALA A 31 -2.81 5.43 -0.39
N GLU A 32 -3.46 6.61 -0.42
CA GLU A 32 -3.32 7.58 -1.51
C GLU A 32 -1.90 8.14 -1.68
N LYS A 33 -1.05 8.05 -0.65
CA LYS A 33 0.35 8.51 -0.69
C LYS A 33 1.32 7.42 -1.16
N ILE A 34 0.88 6.17 -1.22
CA ILE A 34 1.69 5.03 -1.69
C ILE A 34 1.73 5.07 -3.22
N ALA A 35 2.76 5.72 -3.77
CA ALA A 35 2.91 5.89 -5.22
C ALA A 35 3.83 4.84 -5.86
N THR A 36 4.64 4.16 -5.05
CA THR A 36 5.62 3.16 -5.51
C THR A 36 5.59 1.90 -4.64
N VAL A 37 6.08 0.79 -5.19
CA VAL A 37 6.24 -0.46 -4.42
C VAL A 37 7.14 -0.23 -3.21
N ARG A 38 8.15 0.63 -3.34
CA ARG A 38 9.03 1.00 -2.22
C ARG A 38 8.26 1.70 -1.09
N ASP A 39 7.33 2.59 -1.41
CA ASP A 39 6.54 3.29 -0.39
C ASP A 39 5.63 2.31 0.36
N ALA A 40 5.05 1.33 -0.35
CA ALA A 40 4.27 0.25 0.26
C ALA A 40 5.11 -0.59 1.23
N VAL A 41 6.31 -1.02 0.79
CA VAL A 41 7.22 -1.82 1.63
C VAL A 41 7.64 -1.06 2.87
N LEU A 42 8.01 0.23 2.73
CA LEU A 42 8.38 1.07 3.87
C LEU A 42 7.22 1.26 4.86
N TYR A 43 5.99 1.38 4.36
CA TYR A 43 4.80 1.49 5.21
C TYR A 43 4.57 0.22 6.02
N ILE A 44 4.64 -0.95 5.36
CA ILE A 44 4.51 -2.26 6.01
C ILE A 44 5.57 -2.43 7.09
N GLU A 45 6.84 -2.14 6.77
CA GLU A 45 7.94 -2.21 7.72
C GLU A 45 7.71 -1.30 8.93
N ALA A 46 7.18 -0.08 8.73
CA ALA A 46 6.87 0.84 9.82
C ALA A 46 5.68 0.39 10.68
N ALA A 47 4.69 -0.29 10.09
CA ALA A 47 3.50 -0.79 10.79
C ALA A 47 3.75 -2.07 11.61
N MET A 48 4.77 -2.86 11.26
CA MET A 48 5.12 -4.12 11.93
C MET A 48 6.03 -3.97 13.17
N VAL A 49 6.39 -2.74 13.56
CA VAL A 49 7.34 -2.43 14.66
C VAL A 49 6.63 -1.98 15.94
#